data_AF-A0A250ILX8-F1
#
_entry.id   AF-A0A250ILX8-F1
#
_cell.length_a   1.000
_cell.length_b   1.000
_cell.length_c   1.000
_cell.angle_alpha   90.00
_cell.angle_beta   90.00
_cell.angle_gamma   90.00
#
_symmetry.space_group_name_H-M   'P 1'
#
loop_
_entity.id
_entity.type
_entity.pdbx_description
1 polymer ?
#
loop_
_entity_poly.entity_id
_entity_poly.type
_entity_poly.pdbx_seq_one_letter_code
_entity_poly.pdbx_strand_id
1 'polypeptide(L)'
;MAAQVKWVLCIDESGDFDTPTARVCVGGLLLQESDSSRLAQVLRAKLEDAFPHLPYPPHATELHRLSSHLVGWRSLSPARRAAVPSELADPLTRAEQRVLTEADLPPELAAGSGRVLPRPKVPALDRCDAWLPRRAPEARDELKAVRWKADNRLKQLLDELSRLYPGGCLTVAAAEPMGTMPGRGNDRYLNLLVVLFQRTIALLRSFQKPVHLSIRTAKRHVLRPTGVHTDLTQADVHLAFNEALRISGIGTPIHRVVVPPEDYGASVHPGLVLADHLMNQLRIQLTPRSWALLAQGFWRTTGVAVEMLDPLSGQPLPTVSANGPPRAFVEAVLTGQPPPDLAGVQPAWAVEEARLWLSALDTQKRTGGKT
;
A
#
# COMPACT_ATOMS: atom_id res chain seq x y z
N MET A 1 -29.10 0.94 -20.59
CA MET A 1 -28.12 1.57 -19.68
C MET A 1 -26.79 0.84 -19.85
N ALA A 2 -25.69 1.54 -20.10
CA ALA A 2 -24.37 0.91 -20.20
C ALA A 2 -24.01 0.26 -18.85
N ALA A 3 -23.40 -0.92 -18.86
CA ALA A 3 -22.99 -1.62 -17.64
C ALA A 3 -21.95 -0.77 -16.89
N GLN A 4 -22.30 -0.33 -15.68
CA GLN A 4 -21.40 0.42 -14.80
C GLN A 4 -20.34 -0.52 -14.23
N VAL A 5 -19.07 -0.11 -14.26
CA VAL A 5 -17.98 -0.89 -13.68
C VAL A 5 -17.77 -0.45 -12.24
N LYS A 6 -17.78 -1.41 -11.30
CA LYS A 6 -17.53 -1.13 -9.89
C LYS A 6 -16.06 -1.35 -9.54
N TRP A 7 -15.55 -0.49 -8.68
CA TRP A 7 -14.17 -0.49 -8.22
C TRP A 7 -14.13 -0.19 -6.72
N VAL A 8 -13.15 -0.77 -6.03
CA VAL A 8 -12.79 -0.43 -4.66
C VAL A 8 -11.36 0.07 -4.65
N LEU A 9 -11.15 1.23 -4.04
CA LEU A 9 -9.83 1.75 -3.71
C LEU A 9 -9.65 1.66 -2.19
N CYS A 10 -8.73 0.79 -1.76
CA CYS A 10 -8.28 0.72 -0.37
C CYS A 10 -6.97 1.51 -0.24
N ILE A 11 -6.93 2.45 0.70
CA ILE A 11 -5.85 3.41 0.87
C ILE A 11 -5.25 3.23 2.25
N ASP A 12 -3.92 3.16 2.27
CA ASP A 12 -3.09 3.28 3.45
C ASP A 12 -1.91 4.21 3.13
N GLU A 13 -1.01 4.39 4.08
CA GLU A 13 0.19 5.17 3.92
C GLU A 13 1.45 4.38 4.27
N SER A 14 2.60 4.97 3.96
CA SER A 14 3.83 4.55 4.60
C SER A 14 4.78 5.73 4.78
N GLY A 15 5.48 5.74 5.91
CA GLY A 15 6.47 6.76 6.27
C GLY A 15 6.00 7.67 7.41
N ASP A 16 6.91 8.53 7.86
CA ASP A 16 6.65 9.51 8.91
C ASP A 16 6.23 10.85 8.29
N PHE A 17 4.96 11.21 8.46
CA PHE A 17 4.40 12.43 7.87
C PHE A 17 4.77 13.68 8.69
N ASP A 18 5.19 13.51 9.94
CA ASP A 18 5.55 14.60 10.84
C ASP A 18 7.00 15.04 10.63
N THR A 19 7.86 14.13 10.16
CA THR A 19 9.25 14.43 9.79
C THR A 19 9.35 14.95 8.35
N PRO A 20 9.68 16.23 8.11
CA PRO A 20 9.64 16.82 6.77
C PRO A 20 10.58 16.17 5.74
N THR A 21 11.68 15.59 6.20
CA THR A 21 12.67 14.93 5.34
C THR A 21 12.38 13.44 5.11
N ALA A 22 11.36 12.89 5.77
CA ALA A 22 11.02 11.48 5.64
C ALA A 22 10.37 11.22 4.28
N ARG A 23 10.73 10.09 3.68
CA ARG A 23 10.06 9.58 2.48
C ARG A 23 8.69 9.04 2.86
N VAL A 24 7.66 9.60 2.24
CA VAL A 24 6.26 9.24 2.50
C VAL A 24 5.52 8.94 1.20
N CYS A 25 4.55 8.05 1.29
CA CYS A 25 3.61 7.77 0.22
C CYS A 25 2.21 7.47 0.78
N VAL A 26 1.19 7.77 -0.02
CA VAL A 26 -0.22 7.46 0.24
C VAL A 26 -0.76 6.74 -0.97
N GLY A 27 -1.45 5.63 -0.78
CA GLY A 27 -1.94 4.82 -1.88
C GLY A 27 -2.42 3.46 -1.43
N GLY A 28 -2.55 2.56 -2.37
CA GLY A 28 -2.93 1.20 -2.05
C GLY A 28 -3.44 0.46 -3.26
N LEU A 29 -4.50 -0.31 -3.04
CA LEU A 29 -4.99 -1.30 -3.98
C LEU A 29 -6.31 -0.82 -4.61
N LEU A 30 -6.30 -0.68 -5.93
CA LEU A 30 -7.47 -0.43 -6.77
C LEU A 30 -7.90 -1.75 -7.40
N LEU A 31 -9.08 -2.25 -7.01
CA LEU A 31 -9.63 -3.52 -7.45
C LEU A 31 -10.96 -3.32 -8.15
N GLN A 32 -11.10 -3.94 -9.32
CA GLN A 32 -12.38 -4.06 -10.01
C GLN A 32 -13.24 -5.06 -9.25
N GLU A 33 -14.44 -4.64 -8.89
CA GLU A 33 -15.33 -5.39 -8.02
C GLU A 33 -16.57 -5.84 -8.80
N SER A 34 -16.92 -7.12 -8.68
CA SER A 34 -18.21 -7.64 -9.14
C SER A 34 -19.19 -7.87 -7.97
N ASP A 35 -18.69 -8.35 -6.83
CA ASP A 35 -19.40 -8.59 -5.57
C ASP A 35 -18.52 -8.29 -4.35
N SER A 36 -18.86 -7.26 -3.58
CA SER A 36 -18.03 -6.71 -2.50
C SER A 36 -17.92 -7.58 -1.26
N SER A 37 -19.03 -8.21 -0.89
CA SER A 37 -19.10 -9.00 0.34
C SER A 37 -18.29 -10.28 0.21
N ARG A 38 -18.40 -10.95 -0.94
CA ARG A 38 -17.65 -12.16 -1.25
C ARG A 38 -16.16 -11.87 -1.43
N LEU A 39 -15.80 -10.77 -2.10
CA LEU A 39 -14.40 -10.39 -2.29
C LEU A 39 -13.70 -10.20 -0.95
N ALA A 40 -14.29 -9.47 -0.01
CA ALA A 40 -13.71 -9.27 1.31
C ALA A 40 -13.49 -10.61 2.06
N GLN A 41 -14.47 -11.51 2.07
CA GLN A 41 -14.34 -12.81 2.72
C GLN A 41 -13.19 -13.64 2.11
N VAL A 42 -13.11 -13.69 0.78
CA VAL A 42 -12.06 -14.43 0.06
C VAL A 42 -10.68 -13.83 0.34
N LEU A 43 -10.54 -12.51 0.28
CA LEU A 43 -9.27 -11.82 0.55
C LEU A 43 -8.80 -12.05 1.99
N ARG A 44 -9.72 -11.99 2.96
CA ARG A 44 -9.39 -12.26 4.36
C ARG A 44 -8.92 -13.70 4.55
N ALA A 45 -9.64 -14.68 4.02
CA ALA A 45 -9.25 -16.09 4.14
C ALA A 45 -7.85 -16.34 3.53
N LYS A 46 -7.55 -15.70 2.39
CA LYS A 46 -6.22 -15.79 1.74
C LYS A 46 -5.12 -15.09 2.55
N LEU A 47 -5.41 -13.97 3.21
CA LEU A 47 -4.46 -13.31 4.12
C LEU A 47 -4.17 -14.17 5.37
N GLU A 48 -5.20 -14.78 5.95
CA GLU A 48 -5.07 -15.68 7.10
C GLU A 48 -4.29 -16.96 6.71
N ASP A 49 -4.42 -17.45 5.48
CA ASP A 49 -3.61 -18.56 4.93
C ASP A 49 -2.15 -18.17 4.63
N ALA A 50 -1.91 -16.92 4.21
CA ALA A 50 -0.57 -16.39 4.01
C ALA A 50 0.19 -16.22 5.33
N PHE A 51 -0.51 -15.87 6.41
CA PHE A 51 0.05 -15.64 7.75
C PHE A 51 -0.71 -16.40 8.85
N PRO A 52 -0.69 -17.75 8.85
CA PRO A 52 -1.55 -18.56 9.73
C PRO A 52 -1.20 -18.43 11.22
N HIS A 53 0.02 -17.97 11.52
CA HIS A 53 0.51 -17.74 12.88
C HIS A 53 0.39 -16.29 13.36
N LEU A 54 -0.15 -15.36 12.56
CA LEU A 54 -0.37 -13.98 13.00
C LEU A 54 -1.86 -13.71 13.20
N PRO A 55 -2.25 -12.99 14.27
CA PRO A 55 -3.63 -12.57 14.43
C PRO A 55 -4.01 -11.56 13.32
N TYR A 56 -5.20 -11.72 12.76
CA TYR A 56 -5.75 -10.73 11.85
C TYR A 56 -6.14 -9.45 12.60
N PRO A 57 -5.85 -8.25 12.05
CA PRO A 57 -5.10 -8.00 10.81
C PRO A 57 -3.56 -7.89 11.02
N PRO A 58 -2.74 -8.53 10.17
CA PRO A 58 -1.28 -8.35 10.21
C PRO A 58 -0.88 -6.96 9.69
N HIS A 59 0.02 -6.27 10.39
CA HIS A 59 0.57 -4.97 9.95
C HIS A 59 1.84 -5.19 9.15
N ALA A 60 2.03 -4.44 8.07
CA ALA A 60 3.21 -4.56 7.21
C ALA A 60 4.53 -4.32 7.97
N THR A 61 4.52 -3.38 8.92
CA THR A 61 5.67 -3.09 9.80
C THR A 61 6.07 -4.26 10.69
N GLU A 62 5.14 -5.16 10.98
CA GLU A 62 5.39 -6.37 11.76
C GLU A 62 5.77 -7.56 10.91
N LEU A 63 5.18 -7.68 9.71
CA LEU A 63 5.54 -8.71 8.75
C LEU A 63 7.03 -8.68 8.40
N HIS A 64 7.66 -7.52 8.48
CA HIS A 64 9.10 -7.36 8.23
C HIS A 64 9.99 -7.85 9.38
N ARG A 65 9.43 -8.13 10.55
CA ARG A 65 10.17 -8.46 11.78
C ARG A 65 10.17 -9.97 12.03
N LEU A 66 11.31 -10.56 12.36
CA LEU A 66 11.39 -12.01 12.58
C LEU A 66 10.69 -12.41 13.87
N SER A 67 10.85 -11.60 14.91
CA SER A 67 10.23 -11.78 16.22
C SER A 67 8.70 -11.74 16.19
N SER A 68 8.07 -11.07 15.22
CA SER A 68 6.60 -11.05 15.11
C SER A 68 6.04 -12.44 14.82
N HIS A 69 6.74 -13.24 14.01
CA HIS A 69 6.35 -14.61 13.69
C HIS A 69 6.37 -15.49 14.94
N LEU A 70 7.38 -15.33 15.79
CA LEU A 70 7.50 -16.08 17.03
C LEU A 70 6.43 -15.66 18.05
N VAL A 71 6.22 -14.36 18.25
CA VAL A 71 5.17 -13.87 19.16
C VAL A 71 3.79 -14.29 18.67
N GLY A 72 3.54 -14.20 17.37
CA GLY A 72 2.31 -14.67 16.73
C GLY A 72 2.06 -16.15 16.99
N TRP A 73 3.05 -17.00 16.67
CA TRP A 73 3.00 -18.43 16.93
C TRP A 73 2.61 -18.74 18.36
N ARG A 74 3.19 -18.01 19.32
CA ARG A 74 2.93 -18.20 20.75
C ARG A 74 1.54 -17.73 21.17
N SER A 75 1.01 -16.71 20.50
CA SER A 75 -0.33 -16.15 20.74
C SER A 75 -1.48 -17.05 20.26
N LEU A 76 -1.20 -18.00 19.35
CA LEU A 76 -2.21 -18.93 18.85
C LEU A 76 -2.66 -19.94 19.91
N SER A 77 -3.97 -20.23 19.92
CA SER A 77 -4.53 -21.35 20.69
C SER A 77 -4.01 -22.69 20.17
N PRO A 78 -4.00 -23.76 20.99
CA PRO A 78 -3.57 -25.10 20.55
C PRO A 78 -4.31 -25.58 19.29
N ALA A 79 -5.62 -25.34 19.20
CA ALA A 79 -6.43 -25.68 18.03
C ALA A 79 -5.99 -24.92 16.77
N ARG A 80 -5.62 -23.64 16.88
CA ARG A 80 -5.11 -22.86 15.74
C ARG A 80 -3.70 -23.30 15.33
N ARG A 81 -2.82 -23.60 16.29
CA ARG A 81 -1.48 -24.14 16.00
C ARG A 81 -1.57 -25.48 15.26
N ALA A 82 -2.51 -26.35 15.64
CA ALA A 82 -2.75 -27.63 14.97
C ALA A 82 -3.27 -27.48 13.52
N ALA A 83 -3.85 -26.33 13.16
CA ALA A 83 -4.27 -26.03 11.79
C ALA A 83 -3.16 -25.41 10.93
N VAL A 84 -2.01 -25.04 11.52
CA VAL A 84 -0.87 -24.51 10.76
C VAL A 84 -0.16 -25.65 10.03
N PRO A 85 0.14 -25.52 8.73
CA PRO A 85 0.87 -26.53 7.97
C PRO A 85 2.22 -26.87 8.62
N SER A 86 2.58 -28.16 8.65
CA SER A 86 3.79 -28.66 9.36
C SER A 86 5.08 -28.01 8.86
N GLU A 87 5.15 -27.70 7.56
CA GLU A 87 6.31 -27.04 6.96
C GLU A 87 6.54 -25.58 7.42
N LEU A 88 5.55 -24.99 8.10
CA LEU A 88 5.66 -23.71 8.80
C LEU A 88 5.70 -23.87 10.32
N ALA A 89 4.98 -24.87 10.86
CA ALA A 89 4.94 -25.12 12.29
C ALA A 89 6.27 -25.66 12.85
N ASP A 90 6.96 -26.53 12.12
CA ASP A 90 8.22 -27.12 12.61
C ASP A 90 9.31 -26.07 12.85
N PRO A 91 9.62 -25.16 11.90
CA PRO A 91 10.60 -24.10 12.14
C PRO A 91 10.18 -23.15 13.26
N LEU A 92 8.87 -22.84 13.40
CA LEU A 92 8.39 -21.99 14.49
C LEU A 92 8.55 -22.67 15.87
N THR A 93 8.29 -23.97 15.94
CA THR A 93 8.44 -24.77 17.16
C THR A 93 9.90 -24.88 17.56
N ARG A 94 10.81 -25.14 16.62
CA ARG A 94 12.26 -25.18 16.88
C ARG A 94 12.79 -23.81 17.27
N ALA A 95 12.37 -22.74 16.60
CA ALA A 95 12.72 -21.38 16.98
C ALA A 95 12.23 -21.05 18.39
N GLU A 96 10.99 -21.43 18.75
CA GLU A 96 10.46 -21.26 20.10
C GLU A 96 11.29 -22.04 21.13
N GLN A 97 11.57 -23.32 20.90
CA GLN A 97 12.37 -24.15 21.81
C GLN A 97 13.78 -23.58 22.01
N ARG A 98 14.42 -23.14 20.92
CA ARG A 98 15.78 -22.60 20.99
C ARG A 98 15.82 -21.29 21.75
N VAL A 99 14.87 -20.41 21.46
CA VAL A 99 14.67 -19.15 22.20
C VAL A 99 14.44 -19.48 23.67
N LEU A 100 13.48 -20.33 24.02
CA LEU A 100 13.16 -20.69 25.42
C LEU A 100 14.32 -21.34 26.20
N THR A 101 15.27 -21.99 25.52
CA THR A 101 16.44 -22.60 26.16
C THR A 101 17.49 -21.55 26.57
N GLU A 102 17.52 -20.40 25.89
CA GLU A 102 18.38 -19.29 26.28
C GLU A 102 17.80 -18.63 27.54
N ALA A 103 18.57 -18.57 28.63
CA ALA A 103 18.08 -18.05 29.91
C ALA A 103 17.87 -16.51 29.93
N ASP A 104 18.28 -15.79 28.89
CA ASP A 104 18.31 -14.32 28.81
C ASP A 104 17.33 -13.77 27.75
N LEU A 105 16.05 -14.14 27.89
CA LEU A 105 15.03 -13.84 26.89
C LEU A 105 14.40 -12.46 27.02
N PRO A 106 14.13 -11.78 25.90
CA PRO A 106 13.27 -10.60 25.90
C PRO A 106 11.88 -10.90 26.51
N PRO A 107 11.31 -9.99 27.31
CA PRO A 107 10.00 -10.18 27.94
C PRO A 107 8.86 -10.56 26.99
N GLU A 108 8.92 -10.06 25.76
CA GLU A 108 7.96 -10.33 24.68
C GLU A 108 8.00 -11.79 24.21
N LEU A 109 9.11 -12.48 24.48
CA LEU A 109 9.31 -13.92 24.31
C LEU A 109 9.28 -14.69 25.65
N ALA A 110 9.24 -14.02 26.80
CA ALA A 110 9.32 -14.65 28.11
C ALA A 110 7.97 -15.13 28.67
N ALA A 111 6.84 -14.59 28.20
CA ALA A 111 5.54 -14.98 28.76
C ALA A 111 5.18 -16.42 28.37
N GLY A 112 4.87 -17.27 29.35
CA GLY A 112 4.61 -18.70 29.18
C GLY A 112 3.42 -19.04 28.27
N SER A 113 3.43 -20.29 27.78
CA SER A 113 2.37 -20.87 26.97
C SER A 113 1.01 -20.77 27.67
N GLY A 114 0.04 -20.08 27.06
CA GLY A 114 -1.37 -20.15 27.47
C GLY A 114 -2.07 -18.80 27.69
N ARG A 115 -1.34 -17.68 27.71
CA ARG A 115 -1.98 -16.35 27.76
C ARG A 115 -1.88 -15.69 26.38
N VAL A 116 -3.02 -15.21 25.86
CA VAL A 116 -3.04 -14.35 24.68
C VAL A 116 -2.25 -13.09 25.04
N LEU A 117 -1.06 -12.96 24.46
CA LEU A 117 -0.24 -11.78 24.69
C LEU A 117 -0.83 -10.61 23.91
N PRO A 118 -0.91 -9.42 24.51
CA PRO A 118 -1.17 -8.23 23.72
C PRO A 118 -0.07 -8.08 22.67
N ARG A 119 -0.45 -7.58 21.51
CA ARG A 119 0.48 -7.34 20.40
C ARG A 119 1.64 -6.46 20.88
N PRO A 120 2.91 -6.90 20.75
CA PRO A 120 4.05 -6.13 21.20
C PRO A 120 4.21 -4.88 20.33
N LYS A 121 4.66 -3.78 20.95
CA LYS A 121 4.95 -2.53 20.24
C LYS A 121 6.18 -2.68 19.34
N VAL A 122 6.24 -1.88 18.28
CA VAL A 122 7.35 -1.87 17.30
C VAL A 122 8.75 -1.82 17.96
N PRO A 123 9.06 -0.93 18.94
CA PRO A 123 10.38 -0.88 19.56
C PRO A 123 10.76 -2.15 20.34
N ALA A 124 9.77 -2.87 20.86
CA ALA A 124 9.99 -4.12 21.56
C ALA A 124 10.41 -5.24 20.59
N LEU A 125 9.74 -5.30 19.43
CA LEU A 125 10.14 -6.20 18.35
C LEU A 125 11.54 -5.85 17.79
N ASP A 126 11.92 -4.57 17.75
CA ASP A 126 13.27 -4.14 17.33
C ASP A 126 14.36 -4.74 18.23
N ARG A 127 14.15 -4.69 19.56
CA ARG A 127 15.07 -5.30 20.52
C ARG A 127 15.17 -6.81 20.33
N CYS A 128 14.04 -7.47 20.10
CA CYS A 128 14.03 -8.92 19.85
C CYS A 128 14.79 -9.27 18.57
N ASP A 129 14.55 -8.54 17.48
CA ASP A 129 15.24 -8.77 16.20
C ASP A 129 16.75 -8.47 16.29
N ALA A 130 17.17 -7.54 17.15
CA ALA A 130 18.58 -7.28 17.43
C ALA A 130 19.22 -8.36 18.34
N TRP A 131 18.43 -8.98 19.21
CA TRP A 131 18.87 -10.04 20.12
C TRP A 131 19.08 -11.38 19.38
N LEU A 132 18.13 -11.77 18.52
CA LEU A 132 18.13 -13.04 17.78
C LEU A 132 19.48 -13.38 17.10
N PRO A 133 20.10 -12.51 16.28
CA PRO A 133 21.36 -12.85 15.61
C PRO A 133 22.53 -13.07 16.57
N ARG A 134 22.49 -12.50 17.78
CA ARG A 134 23.61 -12.56 18.74
C ARG A 134 23.51 -13.76 19.68
N ARG A 135 22.29 -14.19 19.98
CA ARG A 135 22.01 -15.19 21.03
C ARG A 135 21.36 -16.46 20.50
N ALA A 136 20.58 -16.39 19.41
CA ALA A 136 19.89 -17.53 18.81
C ALA A 136 19.93 -17.48 17.26
N PRO A 137 21.13 -17.59 16.64
CA PRO A 137 21.29 -17.45 15.19
C PRO A 137 20.52 -18.51 14.38
N GLU A 138 20.41 -19.74 14.90
CA GLU A 138 19.61 -20.80 14.27
C GLU A 138 18.11 -20.42 14.23
N ALA A 139 17.57 -19.94 15.35
CA ALA A 139 16.17 -19.49 15.44
C ALA A 139 15.91 -18.31 14.48
N ARG A 140 16.87 -17.39 14.33
CA ARG A 140 16.79 -16.32 13.34
C ARG A 140 16.64 -16.89 11.92
N ASP A 141 17.46 -17.87 11.56
CA ASP A 141 17.45 -18.42 10.21
C ASP A 141 16.16 -19.22 9.93
N GLU A 142 15.64 -19.92 10.93
CA GLU A 142 14.32 -20.57 10.87
C GLU A 142 13.19 -19.56 10.68
N LEU A 143 13.15 -18.50 11.49
CA LEU A 143 12.16 -17.43 11.36
C LEU A 143 12.28 -16.72 10.01
N LYS A 144 13.49 -16.55 9.47
CA LYS A 144 13.72 -15.97 8.15
C LYS A 144 13.11 -16.84 7.05
N ALA A 145 13.22 -18.16 7.16
CA ALA A 145 12.60 -19.09 6.22
C ALA A 145 11.07 -19.01 6.29
N VAL A 146 10.49 -18.93 7.49
CA VAL A 146 9.04 -18.75 7.70
C VAL A 146 8.56 -17.42 7.10
N ARG A 147 9.25 -16.32 7.39
CA ARG A 147 8.93 -14.99 6.82
C ARG A 147 8.97 -15.01 5.30
N TRP A 148 10.03 -15.58 4.72
CA TRP A 148 10.16 -15.67 3.26
C TRP A 148 9.03 -16.48 2.62
N LYS A 149 8.64 -17.61 3.22
CA LYS A 149 7.47 -18.38 2.76
C LYS A 149 6.18 -17.55 2.82
N ALA A 150 5.97 -16.80 3.90
CA ALA A 150 4.78 -15.96 4.07
C ALA A 150 4.75 -14.80 3.05
N ASP A 151 5.88 -14.12 2.84
CA ASP A 151 6.03 -13.08 1.80
C ASP A 151 5.74 -13.65 0.40
N ASN A 152 6.24 -14.86 0.09
CA ASN A 152 5.97 -15.52 -1.19
C ASN A 152 4.48 -15.87 -1.37
N ARG A 153 3.79 -16.33 -0.31
CA ARG A 153 2.34 -16.61 -0.36
C ARG A 153 1.54 -15.34 -0.61
N LEU A 154 1.90 -14.24 0.06
CA LEU A 154 1.26 -12.94 -0.16
C LEU A 154 1.50 -12.42 -1.59
N LYS A 155 2.73 -12.55 -2.09
CA LYS A 155 3.06 -12.24 -3.48
C LYS A 155 2.25 -13.09 -4.47
N GLN A 156 2.11 -14.40 -4.21
CA GLN A 156 1.30 -15.30 -5.04
C GLN A 156 -0.17 -14.89 -5.04
N LEU A 157 -0.74 -14.54 -3.87
CA LEU A 157 -2.10 -14.01 -3.77
C LEU A 157 -2.28 -12.76 -4.65
N LEU A 158 -1.37 -11.80 -4.54
CA LEU A 158 -1.42 -10.55 -5.30
C LEU A 158 -1.27 -10.80 -6.81
N ASP A 159 -0.35 -11.67 -7.22
CA ASP A 159 -0.18 -12.09 -8.62
C ASP A 159 -1.43 -12.81 -9.16
N GLU A 160 -2.04 -13.71 -8.37
CA GLU A 160 -3.30 -14.37 -8.70
C GLU A 160 -4.42 -13.35 -8.92
N LEU A 161 -4.54 -12.35 -8.03
CA LEU A 161 -5.52 -11.27 -8.19
C LEU A 161 -5.27 -10.47 -9.47
N SER A 162 -4.02 -10.13 -9.77
CA SER A 162 -3.66 -9.44 -11.02
C SER A 162 -3.95 -10.27 -12.27
N ARG A 163 -3.84 -11.60 -12.21
CA ARG A 163 -4.19 -12.50 -13.31
C ARG A 163 -5.70 -12.71 -13.47
N LEU A 164 -6.44 -12.78 -12.36
CA LEU A 164 -7.91 -12.95 -12.38
C LEU A 164 -8.63 -11.68 -12.83
N TYR A 165 -8.02 -10.52 -12.58
CA TYR A 165 -8.53 -9.23 -12.99
C TYR A 165 -7.46 -8.47 -13.82
N PRO A 166 -7.19 -8.89 -15.08
CA PRO A 166 -6.24 -8.18 -15.94
C PRO A 166 -6.66 -6.73 -16.14
N GLY A 167 -5.81 -5.79 -15.71
CA GLY A 167 -6.15 -4.36 -15.68
C GLY A 167 -7.16 -3.95 -14.60
N GLY A 168 -7.68 -4.91 -13.81
CA GLY A 168 -8.63 -4.74 -12.72
C GLY A 168 -8.04 -4.92 -11.32
N CYS A 169 -6.72 -5.05 -11.19
CA CYS A 169 -6.00 -5.09 -9.91
C CYS A 169 -4.71 -4.29 -10.06
N LEU A 170 -4.70 -3.08 -9.50
CA LEU A 170 -3.64 -2.08 -9.69
C LEU A 170 -3.20 -1.52 -8.35
N THR A 171 -1.90 -1.34 -8.16
CA THR A 171 -1.42 -0.44 -7.11
C THR A 171 -1.55 0.99 -7.62
N VAL A 172 -2.18 1.90 -6.89
CA VAL A 172 -2.20 3.33 -7.23
C VAL A 172 -1.67 4.11 -6.03
N ALA A 173 -0.73 5.03 -6.28
CA ALA A 173 -0.07 5.75 -5.20
C ALA A 173 0.31 7.19 -5.57
N ALA A 174 0.48 8.00 -4.54
CA ALA A 174 1.16 9.28 -4.58
C ALA A 174 2.34 9.26 -3.61
N ALA A 175 3.44 9.86 -4.01
CA ALA A 175 4.66 9.92 -3.22
C ALA A 175 5.28 11.32 -3.25
N GLU A 176 5.92 11.72 -2.16
CA GLU A 176 6.72 12.94 -2.18
C GLU A 176 8.13 12.65 -2.73
N PRO A 177 8.61 13.44 -3.71
CA PRO A 177 10.00 13.41 -4.10
C PRO A 177 10.89 13.91 -2.96
N MET A 178 12.13 13.40 -2.91
CA MET A 178 13.09 13.76 -1.87
C MET A 178 13.32 15.28 -1.82
N GLY A 179 13.36 15.85 -0.60
CA GLY A 179 13.68 17.26 -0.39
C GLY A 179 12.50 18.22 -0.57
N THR A 180 11.29 17.71 -0.83
CA THR A 180 10.07 18.54 -0.89
C THR A 180 9.62 18.86 0.53
N MET A 181 9.79 20.11 0.96
CA MET A 181 9.23 20.58 2.23
C MET A 181 7.76 20.98 2.02
N PRO A 182 6.81 20.52 2.86
CA PRO A 182 5.45 21.05 2.81
C PRO A 182 5.45 22.56 3.09
N GLY A 183 4.59 23.30 2.39
CA GLY A 183 4.30 24.68 2.76
C GLY A 183 3.72 24.77 4.17
N ARG A 184 3.92 25.90 4.88
CA ARG A 184 3.33 26.11 6.21
C ARG A 184 1.81 25.91 6.16
N GLY A 185 1.27 25.09 7.06
CA GLY A 185 -0.17 24.85 7.20
C GLY A 185 -0.77 23.81 6.24
N ASN A 186 0.06 23.19 5.38
CA ASN A 186 -0.38 22.14 4.48
C ASN A 186 -0.06 20.76 5.03
N ASP A 187 -1.09 19.95 5.24
CA ASP A 187 -0.94 18.54 5.61
C ASP A 187 -0.42 17.72 4.42
N ARG A 188 0.68 17.02 4.63
CA ARG A 188 1.33 16.19 3.59
C ARG A 188 0.43 15.05 3.14
N TYR A 189 -0.29 14.43 4.07
CA TYR A 189 -1.16 13.30 3.77
C TYR A 189 -2.35 13.72 2.90
N LEU A 190 -3.06 14.78 3.28
CA LEU A 190 -4.19 15.32 2.51
C LEU A 190 -3.75 15.79 1.11
N ASN A 191 -2.57 16.41 1.00
CA ASN A 191 -2.01 16.77 -0.29
C ASN A 191 -1.74 15.54 -1.17
N LEU A 192 -1.08 14.52 -0.63
CA LEU A 192 -0.83 13.27 -1.36
C LEU A 192 -2.12 12.54 -1.70
N LEU A 193 -3.16 12.65 -0.87
CA LEU A 193 -4.46 12.08 -1.13
C LEU A 193 -5.11 12.71 -2.38
N VAL A 194 -4.96 14.03 -2.58
CA VAL A 194 -5.39 14.70 -3.82
C VAL A 194 -4.62 14.15 -5.03
N VAL A 195 -3.29 14.02 -4.94
CA VAL A 195 -2.45 13.48 -6.02
C VAL A 195 -2.86 12.05 -6.37
N LEU A 196 -3.08 11.21 -5.36
CA LEU A 196 -3.53 9.84 -5.51
C LEU A 196 -4.86 9.79 -6.27
N PHE A 197 -5.82 10.66 -5.89
CA PHE A 197 -7.11 10.70 -6.54
C PHE A 197 -7.03 11.22 -7.97
N GLN A 198 -6.18 12.20 -8.27
CA GLN A 198 -5.97 12.63 -9.66
C GLN A 198 -5.49 11.48 -10.52
N ARG A 199 -4.50 10.72 -10.03
CA ARG A 199 -3.99 9.54 -10.73
C ARG A 199 -5.06 8.46 -10.89
N THR A 200 -5.82 8.19 -9.83
CA THR A 200 -6.94 7.24 -9.84
C THR A 200 -8.01 7.63 -10.86
N ILE A 201 -8.42 8.91 -10.88
CA ILE A 201 -9.43 9.43 -11.81
C ILE A 201 -8.94 9.32 -13.26
N ALA A 202 -7.68 9.68 -13.53
CA ALA A 202 -7.10 9.56 -14.86
C ALA A 202 -7.09 8.10 -15.35
N LEU A 203 -6.66 7.16 -14.51
CA LEU A 203 -6.69 5.72 -14.82
C LEU A 203 -8.12 5.23 -15.06
N LEU A 204 -9.07 5.54 -14.19
CA LEU A 204 -10.46 5.08 -14.30
C LEU A 204 -11.18 5.66 -15.53
N ARG A 205 -10.85 6.88 -15.94
CA ARG A 205 -11.41 7.50 -17.16
C ARG A 205 -10.92 6.85 -18.44
N SER A 206 -9.72 6.27 -18.45
CA SER A 206 -9.17 5.55 -19.62
C SER A 206 -10.06 4.38 -20.07
N PHE A 207 -10.87 3.81 -19.16
CA PHE A 207 -11.81 2.73 -19.48
C PHE A 207 -13.07 3.18 -20.24
N GLN A 208 -13.31 4.49 -20.38
CA GLN A 208 -14.45 5.08 -21.12
C GLN A 208 -15.85 4.51 -20.75
N LYS A 209 -16.02 4.05 -19.51
CA LYS A 209 -17.30 3.51 -18.99
C LYS A 209 -17.67 4.19 -17.68
N PRO A 210 -18.96 4.43 -17.40
CA PRO A 210 -19.38 4.94 -16.09
C PRO A 210 -18.81 4.07 -14.96
N VAL A 211 -18.23 4.74 -13.96
CA VAL A 211 -17.55 4.07 -12.83
C VAL A 211 -18.34 4.26 -11.55
N HIS A 212 -18.41 3.21 -10.74
CA HIS A 212 -18.74 3.29 -9.32
C HIS A 212 -17.47 3.01 -8.50
N LEU A 213 -16.99 3.96 -7.71
CA LEU A 213 -15.77 3.84 -6.91
C LEU A 213 -16.10 3.89 -5.42
N SER A 214 -15.87 2.79 -4.70
CA SER A 214 -15.87 2.77 -3.23
C SER A 214 -14.47 3.10 -2.72
N ILE A 215 -14.34 4.08 -1.83
CA ILE A 215 -13.07 4.53 -1.26
C ILE A 215 -13.04 4.15 0.21
N ARG A 216 -12.01 3.42 0.63
CA ARG A 216 -11.77 3.02 2.02
C ARG A 216 -10.39 3.50 2.45
N THR A 217 -10.30 4.04 3.65
CA THR A 217 -9.03 4.48 4.25
C THR A 217 -8.90 3.89 5.66
N ALA A 218 -7.68 3.62 6.10
CA ALA A 218 -7.43 3.41 7.52
C ALA A 218 -7.61 4.72 8.30
N LYS A 219 -7.91 4.62 9.60
CA LYS A 219 -7.83 5.78 10.50
C LYS A 219 -6.40 6.24 10.66
N ARG A 220 -6.22 7.56 10.58
CA ARG A 220 -4.99 8.24 10.99
C ARG A 220 -5.31 9.63 11.53
N HIS A 221 -4.31 10.24 12.15
CA HIS A 221 -4.33 11.67 12.43
C HIS A 221 -3.75 12.47 11.26
N VAL A 222 -4.36 13.62 10.99
CA VAL A 222 -3.93 14.62 10.00
C VAL A 222 -3.72 15.96 10.70
N LEU A 223 -2.73 16.72 10.25
CA LEU A 223 -2.43 18.06 10.73
C LEU A 223 -3.44 19.06 10.14
N ARG A 224 -4.14 19.80 10.99
CA ARG A 224 -5.03 20.87 10.53
C ARG A 224 -4.26 22.15 10.25
N PRO A 225 -4.81 23.09 9.46
CA PRO A 225 -4.22 24.42 9.28
C PRO A 225 -3.98 25.17 10.60
N THR A 226 -4.73 24.82 11.65
CA THR A 226 -4.56 25.34 13.02
C THR A 226 -3.31 24.82 13.74
N GLY A 227 -2.59 23.85 13.16
CA GLY A 227 -1.45 23.17 13.76
C GLY A 227 -1.82 22.00 14.67
N VAL A 228 -3.10 21.66 14.80
CA VAL A 228 -3.59 20.58 15.67
C VAL A 228 -3.77 19.30 14.86
N HIS A 229 -3.31 18.17 15.42
CA HIS A 229 -3.61 16.85 14.86
C HIS A 229 -5.02 16.41 15.27
N THR A 230 -5.80 15.97 14.30
CA THR A 230 -7.15 15.42 14.51
C THR A 230 -7.35 14.20 13.62
N ASP A 231 -8.36 13.39 13.92
CA ASP A 231 -8.70 12.24 13.07
C ASP A 231 -9.05 12.67 11.64
N LEU A 232 -8.58 11.86 10.69
CA LEU A 232 -9.06 11.88 9.32
C LEU A 232 -10.56 11.56 9.33
N THR A 233 -11.34 12.36 8.61
CA THR A 233 -12.78 12.16 8.49
C THR A 233 -13.18 11.77 7.07
N GLN A 234 -14.39 11.23 6.92
CA GLN A 234 -14.99 10.98 5.60
C GLN A 234 -15.06 12.27 4.76
N ALA A 235 -15.32 13.42 5.40
CA ALA A 235 -15.41 14.71 4.73
C ALA A 235 -14.06 15.14 4.12
N ASP A 236 -12.95 14.90 4.83
CA ASP A 236 -11.60 15.19 4.32
C ASP A 236 -11.30 14.43 3.03
N VAL A 237 -11.64 13.13 3.01
CA VAL A 237 -11.47 12.28 1.84
C VAL A 237 -12.38 12.73 0.69
N HIS A 238 -13.63 13.14 0.97
CA HIS A 238 -14.53 13.73 -0.02
C HIS A 238 -13.98 15.03 -0.62
N LEU A 239 -13.41 15.91 0.21
CA LEU A 239 -12.83 17.18 -0.22
C LEU A 239 -11.60 16.93 -1.10
N ALA A 240 -10.70 16.04 -0.69
CA ALA A 240 -9.54 15.67 -1.50
C ALA A 240 -9.93 15.10 -2.87
N PHE A 241 -10.97 14.25 -2.91
CA PHE A 241 -11.47 13.70 -4.18
C PHE A 241 -12.12 14.78 -5.07
N ASN A 242 -12.89 15.69 -4.49
CA ASN A 242 -13.49 16.81 -5.23
C ASN A 242 -12.44 17.73 -5.84
N GLU A 243 -11.38 18.02 -5.07
CA GLU A 243 -10.27 18.83 -5.55
C GLU A 243 -9.54 18.12 -6.71
N ALA A 244 -9.31 16.81 -6.59
CA ALA A 244 -8.74 16.03 -7.67
C ALA A 244 -9.62 16.05 -8.94
N LEU A 245 -10.94 15.88 -8.80
CA LEU A 245 -11.89 15.96 -9.93
C LEU A 245 -11.84 17.33 -10.63
N ARG A 246 -11.78 18.42 -9.85
CA ARG A 246 -11.71 19.80 -10.37
C ARG A 246 -10.49 19.98 -11.26
N ILE A 247 -9.35 19.43 -10.86
CA ILE A 247 -8.08 19.54 -11.59
C ILE A 247 -8.05 18.61 -12.80
N SER A 248 -8.57 17.38 -12.68
CA SER A 248 -8.58 16.40 -13.78
C SER A 248 -9.54 16.73 -14.93
N GLY A 249 -10.35 17.80 -14.82
CA GLY A 249 -11.26 18.24 -15.88
C GLY A 249 -12.51 17.38 -16.05
N ILE A 250 -13.25 17.60 -17.15
CA ILE A 250 -14.48 16.88 -17.50
C ILE A 250 -14.13 15.55 -18.16
N GLY A 251 -14.83 14.47 -17.82
CA GLY A 251 -14.63 13.17 -18.43
C GLY A 251 -15.73 12.19 -18.01
N THR A 252 -15.47 10.90 -18.21
CA THR A 252 -16.41 9.84 -17.82
C THR A 252 -16.89 10.00 -16.37
N PRO A 253 -18.21 9.95 -16.10
CA PRO A 253 -18.72 10.11 -14.74
C PRO A 253 -18.19 9.03 -13.79
N ILE A 254 -17.67 9.47 -12.65
CA ILE A 254 -17.27 8.61 -11.54
C ILE A 254 -18.21 8.87 -10.38
N HIS A 255 -19.12 7.94 -10.12
CA HIS A 255 -19.92 7.91 -8.92
C HIS A 255 -19.06 7.36 -7.79
N ARG A 256 -18.91 8.10 -6.69
CA ARG A 256 -18.05 7.68 -5.58
C ARG A 256 -18.84 7.50 -4.30
N VAL A 257 -18.42 6.53 -3.51
CA VAL A 257 -18.86 6.30 -2.13
C VAL A 257 -17.62 6.30 -1.26
N VAL A 258 -17.52 7.24 -0.33
CA VAL A 258 -16.43 7.26 0.66
C VAL A 258 -16.94 6.59 1.92
N VAL A 259 -16.27 5.54 2.37
CA VAL A 259 -16.55 4.87 3.64
C VAL A 259 -15.85 5.64 4.77
N PRO A 260 -16.45 5.79 5.97
CA PRO A 260 -15.74 6.34 7.13
C PRO A 260 -14.41 5.62 7.39
N PRO A 261 -13.34 6.35 7.77
CA PRO A 261 -12.04 5.74 8.04
C PRO A 261 -12.13 4.62 9.08
N GLU A 262 -11.51 3.47 8.77
CA GLU A 262 -11.64 2.23 9.54
C GLU A 262 -10.54 2.09 10.60
N ASP A 263 -10.91 1.69 11.81
CA ASP A 263 -9.92 1.24 12.80
C ASP A 263 -9.22 -0.02 12.29
N TYR A 264 -7.90 -0.11 12.50
CA TYR A 264 -7.11 -1.29 12.15
C TYR A 264 -7.32 -2.42 13.19
N GLY A 265 -8.55 -2.93 13.26
CA GLY A 265 -8.99 -3.96 14.20
C GLY A 265 -9.48 -5.23 13.51
N ALA A 266 -10.07 -6.16 14.28
CA ALA A 266 -10.51 -7.47 13.79
C ALA A 266 -11.55 -7.42 12.64
N SER A 267 -12.20 -6.28 12.44
CA SER A 267 -13.19 -6.02 11.41
C SER A 267 -12.66 -5.19 10.22
N VAL A 268 -11.39 -4.77 10.22
CA VAL A 268 -10.84 -3.94 9.14
C VAL A 268 -10.99 -4.64 7.79
N HIS A 269 -11.32 -3.90 6.74
CA HIS A 269 -11.41 -4.46 5.40
C HIS A 269 -10.05 -5.04 4.95
N PRO A 270 -9.99 -6.27 4.40
CA PRO A 270 -8.73 -6.93 4.03
C PRO A 270 -7.99 -6.20 2.90
N GLY A 271 -8.70 -5.43 2.07
CA GLY A 271 -8.06 -4.55 1.10
C GLY A 271 -7.20 -3.45 1.74
N LEU A 272 -7.51 -2.99 2.97
CA LEU A 272 -6.67 -2.05 3.72
C LEU A 272 -5.40 -2.73 4.23
N VAL A 273 -5.48 -4.01 4.63
CA VAL A 273 -4.29 -4.81 5.00
C VAL A 273 -3.35 -4.99 3.80
N LEU A 274 -3.92 -5.24 2.61
CA LEU A 274 -3.12 -5.29 1.37
C LEU A 274 -2.54 -3.91 1.01
N ALA A 275 -3.30 -2.82 1.21
CA ALA A 275 -2.82 -1.46 0.99
C ALA A 275 -1.63 -1.11 1.91
N ASP A 276 -1.71 -1.44 3.21
CA ASP A 276 -0.60 -1.30 4.18
C ASP A 276 0.68 -1.97 3.64
N HIS A 277 0.54 -3.24 3.24
CA HIS A 277 1.65 -4.01 2.69
C HIS A 277 2.22 -3.36 1.42
N LEU A 278 1.38 -3.02 0.45
CA LEU A 278 1.80 -2.43 -0.82
C LEU A 278 2.49 -1.07 -0.60
N MET A 279 1.97 -0.22 0.29
CA MET A 279 2.57 1.09 0.56
C MET A 279 3.91 0.97 1.28
N ASN A 280 4.03 0.03 2.23
CA ASN A 280 5.32 -0.21 2.87
C ASN A 280 6.37 -0.75 1.88
N GLN A 281 5.97 -1.65 0.96
CA GLN A 281 6.86 -2.13 -0.11
C GLN A 281 7.21 -1.01 -1.09
N LEU A 282 6.25 -0.18 -1.49
CA LEU A 282 6.48 0.94 -2.39
C LEU A 282 7.48 1.92 -1.79
N ARG A 283 7.32 2.31 -0.52
CA ARG A 283 8.23 3.23 0.16
C ARG A 283 9.69 2.78 0.14
N ILE A 284 9.94 1.47 0.24
CA ILE A 284 11.29 0.90 0.11
C ILE A 284 11.84 1.11 -1.31
N GLN A 285 10.99 1.05 -2.33
CA GLN A 285 11.38 1.27 -3.73
C GLN A 285 11.53 2.75 -4.11
N LEU A 286 10.98 3.70 -3.34
CA LEU A 286 11.12 5.16 -3.56
C LEU A 286 12.53 5.72 -3.25
N THR A 287 13.60 4.98 -3.55
CA THR A 287 14.99 5.49 -3.48
C THR A 287 15.36 6.22 -4.79
N PRO A 288 16.51 6.93 -4.85
CA PRO A 288 17.02 7.49 -6.10
C PRO A 288 17.29 6.39 -7.15
N ARG A 289 16.36 6.23 -8.09
CA ARG A 289 16.41 5.27 -9.20
C ARG A 289 15.50 5.73 -10.35
N SER A 290 15.62 5.10 -11.51
CA SER A 290 14.70 5.28 -12.64
C SER A 290 13.34 4.63 -12.40
N TRP A 291 12.33 5.02 -13.17
CA TRP A 291 11.01 4.43 -13.17
C TRP A 291 11.05 2.93 -13.46
N ALA A 292 11.81 2.50 -14.46
CA ALA A 292 11.95 1.09 -14.82
C ALA A 292 12.48 0.24 -13.65
N LEU A 293 13.47 0.76 -12.90
CA LEU A 293 14.01 0.07 -11.71
C LEU A 293 13.04 0.07 -10.53
N LEU A 294 12.23 1.13 -10.37
CA LEU A 294 11.16 1.18 -9.38
C LEU A 294 10.09 0.14 -9.71
N ALA A 295 9.58 0.14 -10.95
CA ALA A 295 8.53 -0.75 -11.41
C ALA A 295 8.94 -2.22 -11.33
N GLN A 296 10.14 -2.55 -11.82
CA GLN A 296 10.69 -3.90 -11.72
C GLN A 296 10.92 -4.32 -10.27
N GLY A 297 11.47 -3.43 -9.44
CA GLY A 297 11.72 -3.71 -8.02
C GLY A 297 10.42 -3.99 -7.25
N PHE A 298 9.39 -3.18 -7.49
CA PHE A 298 8.08 -3.33 -6.87
C PHE A 298 7.38 -4.62 -7.32
N TRP A 299 7.35 -4.91 -8.62
CA TRP A 299 6.75 -6.15 -9.12
C TRP A 299 7.46 -7.39 -8.58
N ARG A 300 8.79 -7.37 -8.47
CA ARG A 300 9.56 -8.48 -7.89
C ARG A 300 9.17 -8.76 -6.43
N THR A 301 8.84 -7.75 -5.64
CA THR A 301 8.48 -7.93 -4.22
C THR A 301 7.00 -8.18 -3.99
N THR A 302 6.10 -7.59 -4.80
CA THR A 302 4.64 -7.65 -4.54
C THR A 302 3.87 -8.50 -5.52
N GLY A 303 4.39 -8.73 -6.74
CA GLY A 303 3.65 -9.37 -7.84
C GLY A 303 2.65 -8.45 -8.54
N VAL A 304 2.44 -7.23 -8.06
CA VAL A 304 1.52 -6.25 -8.65
C VAL A 304 2.29 -5.25 -9.50
N ALA A 305 1.77 -4.92 -10.68
CA ALA A 305 2.34 -3.88 -11.53
C ALA A 305 2.03 -2.48 -10.98
N VAL A 306 2.97 -1.55 -11.18
CA VAL A 306 2.77 -0.10 -10.99
C VAL A 306 2.57 0.63 -12.32
N GLU A 307 2.22 -0.14 -13.35
CA GLU A 307 1.91 0.32 -14.68
C GLU A 307 0.64 -0.37 -15.14
N MET A 308 -0.24 0.40 -15.79
CA MET A 308 -1.43 -0.12 -16.45
C MET A 308 -1.26 0.08 -17.95
N LEU A 309 -1.56 -0.92 -18.78
CA LEU A 309 -1.61 -0.69 -20.21
C LEU A 309 -2.84 0.18 -20.52
N ASP A 310 -2.62 1.35 -21.10
CA ASP A 310 -3.71 2.23 -21.52
C ASP A 310 -4.55 1.54 -22.60
N PRO A 311 -5.86 1.32 -22.39
CA PRO A 311 -6.72 0.73 -23.41
C PRO A 311 -6.77 1.54 -24.71
N LEU A 312 -6.47 2.84 -24.67
CA LEU A 312 -6.57 3.74 -25.83
C LEU A 312 -5.25 3.86 -26.61
N SER A 313 -4.14 4.15 -25.92
CA SER A 313 -2.84 4.32 -26.56
C SER A 313 -1.99 3.05 -26.65
N GLY A 314 -2.32 2.01 -25.86
CA GLY A 314 -1.47 0.83 -25.70
C GLY A 314 -0.14 1.14 -25.01
N GLN A 315 0.05 2.35 -24.47
CA GLN A 315 1.26 2.73 -23.73
C GLN A 315 1.12 2.36 -22.25
N PRO A 316 2.23 2.04 -21.56
CA PRO A 316 2.21 1.88 -20.11
C PRO A 316 1.91 3.24 -19.44
N LEU A 317 0.90 3.24 -18.58
CA LEU A 317 0.53 4.36 -17.72
C LEU A 317 1.05 4.11 -16.31
N PRO A 318 1.99 4.94 -15.83
CA PRO A 318 2.41 4.93 -14.43
C PRO A 318 1.21 5.06 -13.48
N THR A 319 1.11 4.20 -12.48
CA THR A 319 0.05 4.27 -11.47
C THR A 319 0.52 4.97 -10.18
N VAL A 320 1.82 5.26 -10.08
CA VAL A 320 2.42 6.04 -9.01
C VAL A 320 2.70 7.45 -9.53
N SER A 321 2.32 8.47 -8.76
CA SER A 321 2.53 9.88 -9.11
C SER A 321 3.41 10.56 -8.08
N ALA A 322 4.36 11.37 -8.54
CA ALA A 322 5.12 12.25 -7.67
C ALA A 322 4.32 13.52 -7.39
N ASN A 323 4.35 14.00 -6.14
CA ASN A 323 3.87 15.34 -5.79
C ASN A 323 4.89 16.42 -6.25
N GLY A 324 4.47 17.70 -6.24
CA GLY A 324 5.36 18.82 -6.58
C GLY A 324 5.51 19.08 -8.08
N PRO A 325 6.70 19.47 -8.58
CA PRO A 325 6.88 19.86 -9.99
C PRO A 325 6.43 18.82 -11.03
N PRO A 326 6.64 17.50 -10.86
CA PRO A 326 6.12 16.49 -11.80
C PRO A 326 4.59 16.48 -11.92
N ARG A 327 3.89 16.59 -10.80
CA ARG A 327 2.43 16.73 -10.79
C ARG A 327 2.01 17.99 -11.54
N ALA A 328 2.61 19.13 -11.20
CA ALA A 328 2.30 20.42 -11.84
C ALA A 328 2.57 20.39 -13.35
N PHE A 329 3.59 19.65 -13.79
CA PHE A 329 3.87 19.39 -15.20
C PHE A 329 2.72 18.66 -15.90
N VAL A 330 2.24 17.55 -15.33
CA VAL A 330 1.10 16.80 -15.90
C VAL A 330 -0.18 17.64 -15.89
N GLU A 331 -0.45 18.36 -14.80
CA GLU A 331 -1.62 19.24 -14.68
C GLU A 331 -1.60 20.38 -15.71
N ALA A 332 -0.44 21.02 -15.91
CA ALA A 332 -0.29 22.08 -16.89
C ALA A 332 -0.60 21.58 -18.31
N VAL A 333 -0.08 20.40 -18.68
CA VAL A 333 -0.40 19.78 -19.98
C VAL A 333 -1.89 19.49 -20.12
N LEU A 334 -2.52 18.91 -19.09
CA LEU A 334 -3.96 18.59 -19.12
C LEU A 334 -4.83 19.84 -19.24
N THR A 335 -4.38 20.96 -18.71
CA THR A 335 -5.11 22.24 -18.69
C THR A 335 -4.68 23.21 -19.81
N GLY A 336 -3.75 22.81 -20.68
CA GLY A 336 -3.22 23.65 -21.76
C GLY A 336 -2.36 24.83 -21.27
N GLN A 337 -1.86 24.78 -20.04
CA GLN A 337 -0.95 25.77 -19.48
C GLN A 337 0.52 25.43 -19.79
N PRO A 338 1.43 26.42 -19.79
CA PRO A 338 2.87 26.16 -19.92
C PRO A 338 3.37 25.27 -18.78
N PRO A 339 3.97 24.10 -19.07
CA PRO A 339 4.47 23.22 -18.02
C PRO A 339 5.72 23.80 -17.35
N PRO A 340 5.88 23.66 -16.02
CA PRO A 340 7.10 24.02 -15.31
C PRO A 340 8.30 23.19 -15.78
N ASP A 341 9.50 23.71 -15.56
CA ASP A 341 10.73 22.96 -15.79
C ASP A 341 10.88 21.83 -14.77
N LEU A 342 11.38 20.68 -15.23
CA LEU A 342 11.69 19.51 -14.43
C LEU A 342 13.21 19.35 -14.18
N ALA A 343 14.02 20.30 -14.65
CA ALA A 343 15.45 20.31 -14.35
C ALA A 343 15.72 20.31 -12.84
N GLY A 344 16.61 19.44 -12.39
CA GLY A 344 16.97 19.32 -10.98
C GLY A 344 15.98 18.54 -10.10
N VAL A 345 14.82 18.12 -10.63
CA VAL A 345 13.87 17.28 -9.89
C VAL A 345 14.49 15.90 -9.65
N GLN A 346 14.47 15.47 -8.38
CA GLN A 346 14.91 14.16 -7.94
C GLN A 346 13.83 13.51 -7.09
N PRO A 347 13.72 12.18 -7.08
CA PRO A 347 14.51 11.21 -7.86
C PRO A 347 14.06 11.08 -9.33
N ALA A 348 14.90 10.47 -10.18
CA ALA A 348 14.65 10.32 -11.63
C ALA A 348 13.28 9.71 -12.00
N TRP A 349 12.81 8.72 -11.23
CA TRP A 349 11.47 8.13 -11.45
C TRP A 349 10.34 9.15 -11.45
N ALA A 350 10.47 10.24 -10.68
CA ALA A 350 9.45 11.28 -10.57
C ALA A 350 9.34 12.11 -11.86
N VAL A 351 10.45 12.30 -12.58
CA VAL A 351 10.45 12.98 -13.89
C VAL A 351 9.99 12.02 -14.99
N GLU A 352 10.46 10.77 -14.93
CA GLU A 352 10.14 9.74 -15.92
C GLU A 352 8.64 9.41 -15.93
N GLU A 353 7.97 9.31 -14.76
CA GLU A 353 6.53 9.04 -14.70
C GLU A 353 5.70 10.13 -15.38
N ALA A 354 6.03 11.41 -15.15
CA ALA A 354 5.34 12.54 -15.77
C ALA A 354 5.50 12.53 -17.30
N ARG A 355 6.70 12.17 -17.79
CA ARG A 355 6.98 12.05 -19.23
C ARG A 355 6.25 10.87 -19.87
N LEU A 356 6.16 9.73 -19.20
CA LEU A 356 5.39 8.57 -19.67
C LEU A 356 3.90 8.92 -19.80
N TRP A 357 3.34 9.65 -18.83
CA TRP A 357 1.98 10.15 -18.92
C TRP A 357 1.74 11.08 -20.10
N LEU A 358 2.66 12.02 -20.35
CA LEU A 358 2.58 12.89 -21.53
C LEU A 358 2.59 12.09 -22.83
N SER A 359 3.48 11.11 -22.93
CA SER A 359 3.59 10.25 -24.11
C SER A 359 2.30 9.48 -24.39
N ALA A 360 1.65 8.96 -23.34
CA ALA A 360 0.36 8.29 -23.47
C ALA A 360 -0.74 9.27 -23.90
N LEU A 361 -0.82 10.46 -23.29
CA LEU A 361 -1.80 11.51 -23.65
C LEU A 361 -1.65 11.98 -25.10
N ASP A 362 -0.42 12.19 -25.57
CA ASP A 362 -0.14 12.58 -26.96
C ASP A 362 -0.54 11.48 -27.94
N THR A 363 -0.34 10.22 -27.56
CA THR A 363 -0.75 9.07 -28.36
C THR A 363 -2.28 8.94 -28.41
N GLN A 364 -2.97 9.18 -27.30
CA GLN A 364 -4.44 9.24 -27.25
C GLN A 364 -4.99 10.32 -28.18
N LYS A 365 -4.39 11.52 -28.18
CA LYS A 365 -4.79 12.62 -29.09
C LYS A 365 -4.60 12.23 -30.56
N ARG A 366 -3.47 11.59 -30.91
CA ARG A 366 -3.19 11.13 -32.28
C ARG A 366 -4.12 10.01 -32.75
N THR A 367 -4.55 9.14 -31.83
CA THR A 367 -5.44 8.01 -32.12
C THR A 367 -6.92 8.39 -32.13
N GLY A 368 -7.25 9.69 -31.96
CA GLY A 368 -8.62 10.19 -32.02
C GLY A 368 -9.41 9.99 -30.72
N GLY A 369 -8.73 9.66 -29.61
CA GLY A 369 -9.34 9.69 -28.28
C GLY A 369 -9.75 11.12 -27.93
N LYS A 370 -11.03 11.33 -27.60
CA LYS A 370 -11.47 12.59 -26.99
C LYS A 370 -10.88 12.65 -25.58
N THR A 371 -9.88 13.52 -25.38
CA THR A 371 -9.32 13.85 -24.05
C THR A 371 -10.27 14.71 -23.25
#